data_AF-A0A561UX06-F1
#
_entry.id   AF-A0A561UX06-F1
#
_cell.length_a   1.000
_cell.length_b   1.000
_cell.length_c   1.000
_cell.angle_alpha   90.00
_cell.angle_beta   90.00
_cell.angle_gamma   90.00
#
_symmetry.space_group_name_H-M   'P 1'
#
loop_
_entity.id
_entity.type
_entity.pdbx_description
1 polymer ?
#
loop_
_entity_poly.entity_id
_entity_poly.type
_entity_poly.pdbx_seq_one_letter_code
_entity_poly.pdbx_strand_id
1 'polypeptide(L)' 'MMECTECGTPGRPEALPDGLCHPCRQPKTTTATGTSTGAPTDPPAERDITKLVAGLRDLLKTP' A
#
# COMPACT_ATOMS: atom_id res chain seq x y z
N MET A 1 -23.67 -7.39 11.88
CA MET A 1 -22.90 -6.11 11.80
C MET A 1 -21.47 -6.45 12.14
N MET A 2 -20.48 -5.90 11.45
CA MET A 2 -19.06 -6.21 11.63
C MET A 2 -18.28 -4.91 11.77
N GLU A 3 -17.14 -4.95 12.46
CA GLU A 3 -16.31 -3.77 12.71
C GLU A 3 -14.96 -3.90 12.01
N CYS A 4 -14.39 -2.78 11.59
CA CYS A 4 -13.06 -2.75 11.01
C CYS A 4 -12.04 -3.18 12.07
N THR A 5 -11.20 -4.15 11.76
CA THR A 5 -10.18 -4.67 12.69
C THR A 5 -9.08 -3.65 13.01
N GLU A 6 -8.92 -2.60 12.20
CA GLU A 6 -7.92 -1.55 12.41
C GLU A 6 -8.48 -0.32 13.15
N CYS A 7 -9.64 0.19 12.72
CA CYS A 7 -10.18 1.47 13.21
C CYS A 7 -11.51 1.34 13.98
N GLY A 8 -12.06 0.13 14.08
CA GLY A 8 -13.31 -0.13 14.81
C GLY A 8 -14.58 0.37 14.13
N THR A 9 -14.51 0.89 12.89
CA THR A 9 -15.70 1.41 12.20
C THR A 9 -16.74 0.30 11.98
N PRO A 10 -17.97 0.45 12.48
CA PRO A 10 -19.04 -0.52 12.27
C PRO A 10 -19.57 -0.44 10.84
N GLY A 11 -19.85 -1.59 10.23
CA GLY A 11 -20.27 -1.72 8.85
C GLY A 11 -20.93 -3.06 8.55
N ARG A 12 -21.36 -3.20 7.29
CA ARG A 12 -21.84 -4.48 6.76
C ARG A 12 -20.64 -5.33 6.34
N PRO A 13 -20.69 -6.67 6.50
CA PRO A 13 -19.58 -7.55 6.11
C PRO A 13 -19.19 -7.39 4.63
N GLU A 14 -20.13 -7.05 3.74
CA GLU A 14 -19.87 -6.78 2.32
C GLU A 14 -19.05 -5.50 2.09
N ALA A 15 -19.11 -4.53 3.01
CA ALA A 15 -18.31 -3.32 2.98
C ALA A 15 -16.90 -3.50 3.59
N LEU A 16 -16.70 -4.62 4.30
CA LEU A 16 -15.45 -4.99 4.94
C LEU A 16 -14.85 -6.30 4.38
N PRO A 17 -14.50 -6.39 3.07
CA PRO A 17 -13.67 -7.49 2.60
C PRO A 17 -12.36 -7.59 3.41
N ASP A 18 -12.03 -8.79 3.86
CA ASP A 18 -10.89 -9.05 4.75
C ASP A 18 -11.00 -8.44 6.17
N GLY A 19 -12.17 -7.91 6.56
CA GLY A 19 -12.41 -7.32 7.88
C GLY A 19 -11.86 -5.90 8.05
N LEU A 20 -11.28 -5.30 7.01
CA LEU A 20 -10.84 -3.89 7.02
C LEU A 20 -11.91 -3.00 6.37
N CYS A 21 -11.85 -1.68 6.51
CA CYS A 21 -12.68 -0.77 5.71
C CYS A 21 -11.92 -0.27 4.47
N HIS A 22 -12.60 0.29 3.47
CA HIS A 22 -11.97 0.79 2.24
C HIS A 22 -10.76 1.72 2.47
N PRO A 23 -10.79 2.69 3.43
CA PRO A 23 -9.62 3.52 3.70
C PRO A 23 -8.48 2.75 4.39
N CYS A 24 -8.77 1.81 5.29
CA CYS A 24 -7.74 0.99 5.95
C CYS A 24 -7.14 -0.09 5.02
N ARG A 25 -7.90 -0.58 4.04
CA ARG A 25 -7.40 -1.50 3.00
C ARG A 25 -6.46 -0.84 2.02
N GLN A 26 -6.65 0.45 1.74
CA GLN A 26 -5.76 1.14 0.84
C GLN A 26 -4.38 1.23 1.49
N PRO A 27 -3.31 0.71 0.85
CA PRO A 27 -1.98 1.05 1.30
C PRO A 27 -1.90 2.57 1.25
N LYS A 28 -1.38 3.19 2.31
CA LYS A 28 -1.15 4.63 2.47
C LYS A 28 -0.19 5.12 1.39
N THR A 29 -0.65 5.12 0.14
CA THR A 29 -0.12 5.89 -0.95
C THR A 29 -0.61 7.29 -0.69
N THR A 30 0.32 8.13 -0.27
CA THR A 30 0.18 9.58 -0.16
C THR A 30 -0.64 10.10 -1.34
N THR A 31 -1.94 10.28 -1.12
CA THR A 31 -2.84 10.87 -2.11
C THR A 31 -2.79 12.36 -1.89
N ALA A 32 -1.92 13.03 -2.64
CA ALA A 32 -2.30 14.31 -3.19
C ALA A 32 -3.11 14.00 -4.46
N THR A 33 -4.44 14.13 -4.33
CA THR A 33 -5.40 14.39 -5.42
C THR A 33 -5.40 13.36 -6.57
N GLY A 34 -6.22 12.32 -6.51
CA GLY A 34 -7.62 12.47 -6.92
C GLY A 34 -7.76 12.47 -8.45
N THR A 35 -7.74 11.30 -9.08
CA THR A 35 -8.50 11.01 -10.31
C THR A 35 -8.61 9.49 -10.43
N SER A 36 -9.85 9.02 -10.33
CA SER A 36 -10.26 7.67 -10.65
C SER A 36 -10.08 7.45 -12.16
N THR A 37 -9.06 6.70 -12.58
CA THR A 37 -8.99 6.07 -13.91
C THR A 37 -8.25 4.74 -13.76
N GLY A 38 -8.81 3.71 -14.40
CA GLY A 38 -8.37 2.33 -14.26
C GLY A 38 -6.94 2.02 -14.70
N ALA A 39 -6.68 0.72 -14.63
CA ALA A 39 -5.43 0.01 -14.91
C ALA A 39 -4.39 0.08 -13.77
N PRO A 40 -3.89 -1.08 -13.30
CA PRO A 40 -2.56 -1.11 -12.71
C PRO A 40 -1.59 -0.89 -13.88
N THR A 41 -1.35 0.37 -14.24
CA THR A 41 -0.14 0.70 -14.99
C THR A 41 1.01 0.43 -14.04
N ASP A 42 1.63 -0.72 -14.30
CA ASP A 42 3.04 -1.05 -14.08
C ASP A 42 3.79 -0.07 -13.14
N PRO A 43 4.25 -0.54 -11.96
CA PRO A 43 5.00 0.35 -11.08
C PRO A 43 6.25 0.86 -11.82
N PRO A 44 6.77 2.06 -11.49
CA PRO A 44 8.14 2.42 -11.87
C PRO A 44 9.13 1.59 -11.03
N ALA A 45 8.98 0.27 -10.98
CA ALA A 45 9.84 -0.67 -10.26
C ALA A 45 11.11 -0.91 -11.05
N GLU A 46 10.99 -1.06 -12.38
CA GLU A 46 11.93 -0.55 -13.38
C GLU A 46 13.27 0.05 -12.92
N ARG A 47 13.15 1.32 -12.52
CA ARG A 47 14.20 2.29 -12.82
C ARG A 47 15.32 2.36 -11.81
N ASP A 48 15.19 1.79 -10.61
CA ASP A 48 16.25 1.93 -9.61
C ASP A 48 16.39 0.75 -8.63
N ILE A 49 15.88 -0.45 -8.96
CA ILE A 49 16.13 -1.64 -8.14
C ILE A 49 17.64 -1.89 -8.02
N THR A 50 18.38 -1.77 -9.14
CA THR A 50 19.84 -1.95 -9.16
C THR A 50 20.55 -0.96 -8.24
N LYS A 51 20.08 0.30 -8.20
CA LYS A 51 20.66 1.37 -7.37
C LYS A 51 20.36 1.16 -5.89
N LEU A 52 19.14 0.72 -5.57
CA LEU A 52 18.73 0.35 -4.21
C LEU A 52 19.53 -0.85 -3.68
N VAL A 53 19.66 -1.90 -4.48
CA VAL A 53 20.42 -3.11 -4.13
C VAL A 53 21.91 -2.82 -3.97
N ALA A 54 22.47 -1.91 -4.78
CA ALA A 54 23.84 -1.45 -4.61
C ALA A 54 24.05 -0.77 -3.25
N GLY A 55 23.18 0.17 -2.87
CA GLY A 55 23.26 0.86 -1.57
C GLY A 55 23.12 -0.10 -0.37
N LEU A 56 22.21 -1.07 -0.45
CA LEU A 56 22.05 -2.09 0.60
C LEU A 56 23.31 -2.95 0.75
N ARG A 57 23.96 -3.30 -0.36
CA ARG A 57 25.20 -4.10 -0.35
C ARG A 57 26.36 -3.35 0.28
N ASP A 58 26.48 -2.05 0.02
CA ASP A 58 27.53 -1.21 0.61
C ASP A 58 27.35 -1.10 2.13
N LEU A 59 26.10 -0.93 2.58
CA LEU A 59 25.76 -0.87 4.00
C LEU A 59 26.04 -2.18 4.75
N LEU A 60 25.90 -3.34 4.09
CA LEU A 60 26.21 -4.65 4.66
C LEU A 60 27.69 -5.02 4.57
N LYS A 61 28.49 -4.29 3.78
CA LYS A 61 29.93 -4.52 3.60
C LYS A 61 30.81 -3.72 4.57
N THR A 62 30.26 -2.73 5.26
CA THR A 62 30.99 -2.06 6.35
C THR A 62 31.08 -3.00 7.56
N PRO A 63 32.29 -3.31 8.07
CA PRO A 63 32.51 -4.25 9.16
C PRO A 63 31.94 -3.80 10.50
#